data_AF-A0A816BTM2-F1
#
_entry.id   AF-A0A816BTM2-F1
#
_cell.length_a   1.000
_cell.length_b   1.000
_cell.length_c   1.000
_cell.angle_alpha   90.00
_cell.angle_beta   90.00
_cell.angle_gamma   90.00
#
_symmetry.space_group_name_H-M   'P 1'
#
loop_
_entity.id
_entity.type
_entity.pdbx_description
1 polymer ?
#
loop_
_entity_poly.entity_id
_entity_poly.type
_entity_poly.pdbx_seq_one_letter_code
_entity_poly.pdbx_strand_id
1 'polypeptide(L)'
;MNRRSLSAESLNPLQEPVTTNTNLSLKSKSYDRWAVICLIIAALNILHSLWVIIAPVHWYHNLPAGVPEFGPVNVHFIRDLGCVFLLLGVGLVFAAFKVPYRLPLFTMNTAFYILHMFVHIHEVVSGRIRLGMFWVDLPAVYFPAIIFFILNIFMIKHHQNQGKIQFNRK
;
A
#
# COMPACT_ATOMS: atom_id res chain seq x y z
N MET A 1 0.57 -20.77 92.07
CA MET A 1 0.75 -22.07 91.37
C MET A 1 0.12 -21.95 89.98
N ASN A 2 0.65 -22.42 88.86
CA ASN A 2 1.97 -22.81 88.39
C ASN A 2 1.76 -23.03 86.86
N ARG A 3 2.74 -22.57 86.05
CA ARG A 3 3.08 -22.98 84.67
C ARG A 3 1.95 -23.24 83.65
N ARG A 4 1.94 -22.39 82.61
CA ARG A 4 1.89 -22.89 81.22
C ARG A 4 3.07 -22.34 80.43
N SER A 5 4.06 -23.20 80.26
CA SER A 5 5.04 -23.16 79.19
C SER A 5 4.32 -23.36 77.85
N LEU A 6 4.74 -22.63 76.82
CA LEU A 6 5.27 -23.18 75.56
C LEU A 6 5.54 -22.01 74.61
N SER A 7 6.81 -21.62 74.60
CA SER A 7 7.49 -21.00 73.47
C SER A 7 7.57 -21.99 72.31
N ALA A 8 7.09 -21.61 71.13
CA ALA A 8 7.65 -21.96 69.82
C ALA A 8 6.67 -21.54 68.72
N GLU A 9 6.82 -20.33 68.17
CA GLU A 9 6.39 -20.04 66.81
C GLU A 9 7.25 -18.87 66.29
N SER A 10 8.57 -19.10 66.26
CA SER A 10 9.56 -18.16 65.76
C SER A 10 10.32 -18.79 64.60
N LEU A 11 9.65 -19.11 63.50
CA LEU A 11 10.30 -19.37 62.22
C LEU A 11 9.38 -18.89 61.11
N ASN A 12 9.40 -17.58 60.83
CA ASN A 12 8.98 -17.06 59.55
C ASN A 12 10.10 -17.42 58.55
N PRO A 13 9.92 -18.40 57.65
CA PRO A 13 10.94 -18.70 56.66
C PRO A 13 10.82 -17.63 55.57
N LEU A 14 11.81 -16.73 55.54
CA LEU A 14 12.24 -15.93 54.40
C LEU A 14 11.10 -15.50 53.45
N GLN A 15 10.59 -14.29 53.68
CA GLN A 15 9.86 -13.56 52.66
C GLN A 15 10.78 -13.43 51.44
N GLU A 16 10.56 -14.27 50.43
CA GLU A 16 11.37 -14.22 49.22
C GLU A 16 11.31 -12.80 48.63
N PRO A 17 12.43 -12.27 48.12
CA PRO A 17 12.41 -10.96 47.49
C PRO A 17 11.41 -11.05 46.35
N VAL A 18 10.38 -10.18 46.38
CA VAL A 18 9.48 -9.98 45.24
C VAL A 18 10.36 -9.53 44.09
N THR A 19 10.79 -10.48 43.27
CA THR A 19 11.45 -10.20 42.00
C THR A 19 10.36 -9.59 41.14
N THR A 20 10.27 -8.27 41.13
CA THR A 20 9.56 -7.53 40.10
C THR A 20 10.22 -7.93 38.79
N ASN A 21 9.67 -8.97 38.17
CA ASN A 21 9.93 -9.34 36.79
C ASN A 21 9.45 -8.16 35.96
N THR A 22 10.29 -7.15 35.81
CA THR A 22 10.21 -6.16 34.74
C THR A 22 10.52 -6.90 33.45
N ASN A 23 9.58 -7.75 33.05
CA ASN A 23 9.37 -8.14 31.68
C ASN A 23 8.98 -6.85 30.96
N LEU A 24 9.98 -6.00 30.67
CA LEU A 24 9.91 -5.01 29.63
C LEU A 24 9.70 -5.82 28.36
N SER A 25 8.45 -6.14 28.11
CA SER A 25 7.95 -6.69 26.87
C SER A 25 8.43 -5.73 25.78
N LEU A 26 9.56 -6.07 25.16
CA LEU A 26 10.01 -5.44 23.94
C LEU A 26 8.98 -5.86 22.89
N LYS A 27 7.86 -5.15 22.89
CA LYS A 27 6.77 -5.32 21.95
C LYS A 27 7.39 -5.12 20.57
N SER A 28 7.65 -6.22 19.87
CA SER A 28 8.30 -6.15 18.56
C SER A 28 7.48 -5.20 17.71
N LYS A 29 8.16 -4.20 17.12
CA LYS A 29 7.51 -3.17 16.33
C LYS A 29 7.01 -3.85 15.05
N SER A 30 5.75 -4.31 15.06
CA SER A 30 5.14 -4.92 13.89
C SER A 30 5.08 -3.88 12.77
N TYR A 31 5.77 -4.17 11.67
CA TYR A 31 5.80 -3.28 10.51
C TYR A 31 4.42 -3.25 9.84
N ASP A 32 3.89 -2.05 9.61
CA ASP A 32 2.65 -1.89 8.83
C ASP A 32 2.93 -2.16 7.34
N ARG A 33 2.81 -3.43 6.94
CA ARG A 33 3.01 -3.88 5.57
C ARG A 33 2.20 -3.07 4.54
N TRP A 34 1.01 -2.59 4.91
CA TRP A 34 0.18 -1.82 4.00
C TRP A 34 0.70 -0.41 3.78
N ALA A 35 1.29 0.20 4.81
CA ALA A 35 2.00 1.47 4.64
C ALA A 35 3.19 1.30 3.69
N VAL A 36 3.97 0.23 3.83
CA VAL A 36 5.10 -0.08 2.94
C VAL A 36 4.63 -0.28 1.49
N ILE A 37 3.58 -1.07 1.27
CA ILE A 37 3.00 -1.28 -0.06
C ILE A 37 2.55 0.05 -0.68
N CYS A 38 1.85 0.91 0.09
CA CYS A 38 1.44 2.23 -0.38
C CYS A 38 2.65 3.09 -0.77
N LEU A 39 3.72 3.09 0.02
CA LEU A 39 4.93 3.87 -0.26
C LEU A 39 5.68 3.39 -1.50
N ILE A 40 5.76 2.07 -1.71
CA ILE A 40 6.39 1.51 -2.92
C ILE A 40 5.62 1.94 -4.16
N ILE A 41 4.30 1.76 -4.16
CA ILE A 41 3.46 2.14 -5.31
C ILE A 41 3.49 3.67 -5.51
N ALA A 42 3.48 4.44 -4.43
CA ALA A 42 3.60 5.90 -4.49
C ALA A 42 4.91 6.33 -5.14
N ALA A 43 6.04 5.74 -4.74
CA ALA A 43 7.34 6.06 -5.29
C ALA A 43 7.40 5.78 -6.80
N LEU A 44 6.86 4.65 -7.24
CA LEU A 44 6.80 4.31 -8.68
C LEU A 44 5.97 5.34 -9.46
N ASN A 45 4.79 5.71 -8.95
CA ASN A 45 3.92 6.71 -9.57
C ASN A 45 4.60 8.09 -9.65
N ILE A 46 5.23 8.53 -8.56
CA ILE A 46 5.89 9.84 -8.49
C ILE A 46 7.09 9.88 -9.43
N LEU A 47 7.95 8.85 -9.40
CA LEU A 47 9.14 8.80 -10.27
C LEU A 47 8.75 8.78 -11.76
N HIS A 48 7.73 8.00 -12.12
CA HIS A 48 7.21 7.97 -13.48
C HIS A 48 6.61 9.34 -13.86
N SER A 49 5.78 9.92 -13.00
CA SER A 49 5.21 11.26 -13.21
C SER A 49 6.27 12.34 -13.42
N LEU A 50 7.33 12.36 -12.62
CA LEU A 50 8.41 13.33 -12.77
C LEU A 50 9.04 13.24 -14.16
N TRP A 51 9.27 12.03 -14.69
CA TRP A 51 9.77 11.85 -16.04
C TRP A 51 8.79 12.39 -17.10
N VAL A 52 7.51 12.07 -16.96
CA VAL A 52 6.43 12.50 -17.86
C VAL A 52 6.29 14.03 -17.89
N ILE A 53 6.36 14.70 -16.74
CA ILE A 53 6.16 16.15 -16.63
C ILE A 53 7.40 16.92 -17.10
N ILE A 54 8.59 16.50 -16.64
CA ILE A 54 9.85 17.22 -16.89
C ILE A 54 10.31 17.02 -18.34
N ALA A 55 10.22 15.79 -18.86
CA ALA A 55 10.72 15.44 -20.18
C ALA A 55 9.67 14.64 -21.00
N PRO A 56 8.50 15.24 -21.31
CA PRO A 56 7.35 14.55 -21.93
C PRO A 56 7.67 13.93 -23.29
N VAL A 57 8.41 14.66 -24.15
CA VAL A 57 8.80 14.17 -25.48
C VAL A 57 9.80 13.02 -25.37
N HIS A 58 10.75 13.12 -24.44
CA HIS A 58 11.69 12.03 -24.18
C HIS A 58 10.97 10.80 -23.65
N TRP A 59 10.05 10.95 -22.69
CA TRP A 59 9.22 9.86 -22.19
C TRP A 59 8.42 9.20 -23.31
N TYR A 60 7.78 10.00 -24.16
CA TYR A 60 6.95 9.53 -25.27
C TYR A 60 7.72 8.64 -26.25
N HIS A 61 8.98 8.97 -26.56
CA HIS A 61 9.78 8.16 -27.49
C HIS A 61 10.54 6.99 -26.84
N ASN A 62 10.83 7.06 -25.53
CA ASN A 62 11.75 6.13 -24.87
C ASN A 62 11.08 5.21 -23.84
N LEU A 63 9.80 5.40 -23.51
CA LEU A 63 9.09 4.43 -22.69
C LEU A 63 8.96 3.11 -23.47
N PRO A 64 9.36 1.96 -22.91
CA PRO A 64 9.34 0.66 -23.58
C PRO A 64 7.92 0.08 -23.79
N ALA A 65 6.88 0.91 -23.66
CA ALA A 65 5.47 0.56 -23.90
C ALA A 65 4.93 1.13 -25.22
N GLY A 66 5.80 1.61 -26.13
CA GLY A 66 5.39 1.97 -27.49
C GLY A 66 4.35 3.10 -27.58
N VAL A 67 4.44 4.12 -26.72
CA VAL A 67 3.51 5.26 -26.69
C VAL A 67 3.22 5.89 -28.07
N PRO A 68 4.17 5.98 -29.02
CA PRO A 68 3.88 6.55 -30.34
C PRO A 68 2.84 5.80 -31.17
N GLU A 69 2.55 4.54 -30.84
CA GLU A 69 1.52 3.73 -31.50
C GLU A 69 0.10 4.27 -31.24
N PHE A 70 -0.09 5.06 -30.18
CA PHE A 70 -1.38 5.60 -29.74
C PHE A 70 -1.72 6.97 -30.35
N GLY A 71 -0.88 7.47 -31.27
CA GLY A 71 -1.11 8.72 -31.99
C GLY A 71 0.01 9.75 -31.77
N PRO A 72 -0.08 10.92 -32.45
CA PRO A 72 0.99 11.91 -32.49
C PRO A 72 1.24 12.56 -31.13
N VAL A 73 2.45 13.09 -30.95
CA VAL A 73 2.87 13.74 -29.70
C VAL A 73 1.99 14.96 -29.37
N ASN A 74 1.41 14.94 -28.17
CA ASN A 74 0.71 16.08 -27.59
C ASN A 74 1.28 16.34 -26.18
N VAL A 75 2.16 17.33 -26.09
CA VAL A 75 2.91 17.63 -24.84
C VAL A 75 1.99 18.03 -23.69
N HIS A 76 0.90 18.75 -23.97
CA HIS A 76 -0.07 19.15 -22.96
C HIS A 76 -0.75 17.91 -22.37
N PHE A 77 -1.29 17.05 -23.24
CA PHE A 77 -1.96 15.81 -22.83
C PHE A 77 -1.02 14.86 -22.05
N ILE A 78 0.24 14.75 -22.49
CA ILE A 78 1.25 13.94 -21.78
C ILE A 78 1.49 14.50 -20.37
N ARG A 79 1.58 15.83 -20.21
CA ARG A 79 1.75 16.43 -18.87
C ARG A 79 0.53 16.24 -17.99
N ASP A 80 -0.68 16.31 -18.53
CA ASP A 80 -1.90 16.03 -17.78
C ASP A 80 -1.91 14.59 -17.26
N LEU A 81 -1.50 13.63 -18.08
CA LEU A 81 -1.29 12.24 -17.65
C LEU A 81 -0.25 12.16 -16.52
N GLY A 82 0.85 12.90 -16.65
CA GLY A 82 1.85 13.04 -15.59
C GLY A 82 1.27 13.55 -14.28
N CYS A 83 0.42 14.58 -14.32
CA CYS A 83 -0.26 15.13 -13.15
C CYS A 83 -1.19 14.10 -12.48
N VAL A 84 -1.87 13.25 -13.25
CA VAL A 84 -2.69 12.16 -12.71
C VAL A 84 -1.83 11.17 -11.92
N PHE A 85 -0.72 10.68 -12.49
CA PHE A 85 0.20 9.79 -11.78
C PHE A 85 0.80 10.46 -10.52
N LEU A 86 1.10 11.76 -10.57
CA LEU A 86 1.56 12.51 -9.40
C LEU A 86 0.53 12.49 -8.28
N LEU A 87 -0.73 12.80 -8.63
CA LEU A 87 -1.84 12.85 -7.68
C LEU A 87 -2.07 11.49 -7.02
N LEU A 88 -2.07 10.41 -7.81
CA LEU A 88 -2.18 9.05 -7.31
C LEU A 88 -1.03 8.70 -6.34
N GLY A 89 0.20 9.04 -6.71
CA GLY A 89 1.37 8.82 -5.88
C GLY A 89 1.31 9.58 -4.55
N VAL A 90 1.04 10.88 -4.59
CA VAL A 90 0.90 11.72 -3.38
C VAL A 90 -0.25 11.23 -2.49
N GLY A 91 -1.38 10.84 -3.09
CA GLY A 91 -2.50 10.23 -2.37
C GLY A 91 -2.07 8.96 -1.63
N LEU A 92 -1.25 8.12 -2.24
CA LEU A 92 -0.75 6.91 -1.59
C LEU A 92 0.32 7.18 -0.51
N VAL A 93 1.13 8.23 -0.64
CA VAL A 93 1.98 8.71 0.47
C VAL A 93 1.11 9.08 1.66
N PHE A 94 0.05 9.86 1.43
CA PHE A 94 -0.88 10.25 2.49
C PHE A 94 -1.59 9.02 3.12
N ALA A 95 -2.04 8.07 2.30
CA ALA A 95 -2.64 6.81 2.70
C ALA A 95 -1.72 5.93 3.58
N ALA A 96 -0.41 5.99 3.35
CA ALA A 96 0.56 5.25 4.14
C ALA A 96 0.55 5.73 5.60
N PHE A 97 0.49 7.04 5.83
CA PHE A 97 0.55 7.66 7.15
C PHE A 97 -0.82 7.90 7.80
N LYS A 98 -1.90 7.95 7.02
CA LYS A 98 -3.26 8.21 7.51
C LYS A 98 -4.17 7.01 7.23
N VAL A 99 -4.16 6.06 8.16
CA VAL A 99 -4.92 4.78 8.08
C VAL A 99 -6.39 4.94 7.66
N PRO A 100 -7.17 5.93 8.14
CA PRO A 100 -8.58 6.09 7.73
C PRO A 100 -8.76 6.32 6.23
N TYR A 101 -7.80 6.96 5.56
CA TYR A 101 -7.87 7.28 4.13
C TYR A 101 -7.22 6.21 3.25
N ARG A 102 -6.64 5.17 3.85
CA ARG A 102 -5.85 4.19 3.12
C ARG A 102 -6.67 3.42 2.08
N LEU A 103 -7.78 2.83 2.52
CA LEU A 103 -8.65 2.06 1.64
C LEU A 103 -9.23 2.90 0.48
N PRO A 104 -9.84 4.08 0.72
CA PRO A 104 -10.39 4.86 -0.39
C PRO A 104 -9.30 5.34 -1.37
N LEU A 105 -8.15 5.84 -0.89
CA LEU A 105 -7.10 6.32 -1.78
C LEU A 105 -6.43 5.19 -2.57
N PHE A 106 -6.20 4.03 -1.93
CA PHE A 106 -5.72 2.86 -2.64
C PHE A 106 -6.74 2.39 -3.69
N THR A 107 -8.03 2.44 -3.37
CA THR A 107 -9.10 2.09 -4.32
C THR A 107 -9.14 3.02 -5.52
N MET A 108 -8.98 4.34 -5.32
CA MET A 108 -8.92 5.29 -6.43
C MET A 108 -7.71 5.03 -7.34
N ASN A 109 -6.56 4.71 -6.75
CA ASN A 109 -5.38 4.28 -7.51
C ASN A 109 -5.67 3.02 -8.33
N THR A 110 -6.20 1.96 -7.72
CA THR A 110 -6.60 0.74 -8.44
C THR A 110 -7.59 1.03 -9.56
N ALA A 111 -8.59 1.88 -9.32
CA ALA A 111 -9.62 2.21 -10.30
C ALA A 111 -9.02 2.88 -11.53
N PHE A 112 -8.09 3.83 -11.37
CA PHE A 112 -7.39 4.44 -12.50
C PHE A 112 -6.66 3.39 -13.35
N TYR A 113 -5.86 2.51 -12.74
CA TYR A 113 -5.11 1.50 -13.49
C TYR A 113 -6.02 0.51 -14.23
N ILE A 114 -7.15 0.13 -13.64
CA ILE A 114 -8.14 -0.74 -14.30
C ILE A 114 -8.82 -0.03 -15.48
N LEU A 115 -9.25 1.23 -15.29
CA LEU A 115 -9.84 2.01 -16.37
C LEU A 115 -8.84 2.23 -17.51
N HIS A 116 -7.59 2.53 -17.18
CA HIS A 116 -6.52 2.71 -18.14
C HIS A 116 -6.25 1.40 -18.93
N MET A 117 -6.20 0.26 -18.25
CA MET A 117 -6.11 -1.05 -18.93
C MET A 117 -7.27 -1.27 -19.91
N PHE A 118 -8.50 -0.88 -19.56
CA PHE A 118 -9.64 -0.99 -20.48
C PHE A 118 -9.53 -0.07 -21.70
N VAL A 119 -8.90 1.10 -21.58
CA VAL A 119 -8.58 1.94 -22.75
C VAL A 119 -7.67 1.18 -23.72
N HIS A 120 -6.61 0.55 -23.23
CA HIS A 120 -5.71 -0.25 -24.08
C HIS A 120 -6.42 -1.45 -24.73
N ILE A 121 -7.29 -2.14 -23.98
CA ILE A 121 -8.13 -3.21 -24.55
C ILE A 121 -9.02 -2.67 -25.67
N HIS A 122 -9.65 -1.51 -25.47
CA HIS A 122 -10.49 -0.90 -26.48
C HIS A 122 -9.71 -0.52 -27.75
N GLU A 123 -8.50 0.06 -27.63
CA GLU A 123 -7.67 0.40 -28.79
C GLU A 123 -7.32 -0.83 -29.64
N VAL A 124 -6.99 -1.95 -28.99
CA VAL A 124 -6.68 -3.21 -29.66
C VAL A 124 -7.92 -3.86 -30.28
N VAL A 125 -9.02 -3.96 -29.54
CA VAL A 125 -10.26 -4.63 -30.01
C VAL A 125 -10.97 -3.83 -31.11
N SER A 126 -10.87 -2.49 -31.08
CA SER A 126 -11.41 -1.63 -32.13
C SER A 126 -10.53 -1.57 -33.40
N GLY A 127 -9.37 -2.23 -33.39
CA GLY A 127 -8.47 -2.29 -34.55
C GLY A 127 -7.69 -0.99 -34.79
N ARG A 128 -7.65 -0.07 -33.83
CA ARG A 128 -6.86 1.18 -33.92
C ARG A 128 -5.37 0.91 -33.80
N ILE A 129 -5.01 -0.14 -33.05
CA ILE A 129 -3.63 -0.57 -32.82
C ILE A 129 -3.52 -2.08 -33.08
N ARG A 130 -2.35 -2.53 -33.53
CA ARG A 130 -2.07 -3.95 -33.80
C ARG A 130 -2.31 -4.83 -32.56
N LEU A 131 -2.82 -6.05 -32.78
CA LEU A 131 -3.02 -7.04 -31.71
C LEU A 131 -1.74 -7.39 -30.94
N GLY A 132 -0.59 -7.40 -31.63
CA GLY A 132 0.70 -7.66 -31.01
C GLY A 132 1.10 -6.63 -29.92
N MET A 133 0.44 -5.47 -29.89
CA MET A 133 0.68 -4.45 -28.87
C MET A 133 0.31 -4.92 -27.47
N PHE A 134 -0.62 -5.87 -27.36
CA PHE A 134 -0.98 -6.52 -26.10
C PHE A 134 0.25 -7.00 -25.30
N TRP A 135 1.23 -7.62 -25.98
CA TRP A 135 2.43 -8.14 -25.33
C TRP A 135 3.39 -7.07 -24.86
N VAL A 136 3.43 -5.94 -25.59
CA VAL A 136 4.29 -4.80 -25.25
C VAL A 136 3.69 -4.02 -24.07
N ASP A 137 2.36 -3.91 -24.03
CA ASP A 137 1.63 -3.26 -22.93
C ASP A 137 1.54 -4.14 -21.67
N LEU A 138 1.66 -5.46 -21.79
CA LEU A 138 1.48 -6.42 -20.69
C LEU A 138 2.24 -6.06 -19.40
N PRO A 139 3.55 -5.72 -19.45
CA PRO A 139 4.31 -5.42 -18.23
C PRO A 139 3.93 -4.09 -17.57
N ALA A 140 3.59 -3.08 -18.37
CA ALA A 140 3.44 -1.70 -17.91
C ALA A 140 1.97 -1.28 -17.68
N VAL A 141 1.01 -1.97 -18.29
CA VAL A 141 -0.42 -1.63 -18.25
C VAL A 141 -1.22 -2.73 -17.59
N TYR A 142 -1.20 -3.95 -18.15
CA TYR A 142 -2.06 -5.04 -17.70
C TYR A 142 -1.62 -5.61 -16.36
N PHE A 143 -0.32 -5.91 -16.21
CA PHE A 143 0.24 -6.47 -14.99
C PHE A 143 -0.01 -5.58 -13.76
N PRO A 144 0.31 -4.28 -13.75
CA PRO A 144 0.05 -3.45 -12.57
C PRO A 144 -1.45 -3.32 -12.26
N ALA A 145 -2.32 -3.23 -13.28
CA ALA A 145 -3.76 -3.17 -13.07
C ALA A 145 -4.28 -4.44 -12.34
N ILE A 146 -3.88 -5.62 -12.79
CA ILE A 146 -4.26 -6.90 -12.18
C ILE A 146 -3.72 -7.00 -10.75
N ILE A 147 -2.44 -6.67 -10.53
CA ILE A 147 -1.82 -6.71 -9.21
C ILE A 147 -2.51 -5.74 -8.24
N PHE A 148 -2.80 -4.52 -8.67
CA PHE A 148 -3.47 -3.53 -7.83
C PHE A 148 -4.92 -3.93 -7.52
N PHE A 149 -5.60 -4.59 -8.44
CA PHE A 149 -6.92 -5.14 -8.20
C PHE A 149 -6.89 -6.23 -7.11
N ILE A 150 -5.96 -7.18 -7.22
CA ILE A 150 -5.77 -8.24 -6.23
C ILE A 150 -5.40 -7.66 -4.85
N LEU A 151 -4.45 -6.72 -4.81
CA LEU A 151 -4.05 -6.06 -3.57
C LEU A 151 -5.22 -5.29 -2.93
N ASN A 152 -6.07 -4.66 -3.72
CA ASN A 152 -7.23 -3.95 -3.21
C ASN A 152 -8.23 -4.92 -2.54
N ILE A 153 -8.50 -6.08 -3.15
CA ILE A 153 -9.33 -7.13 -2.52
C ILE A 153 -8.78 -7.51 -1.15
N PHE A 154 -7.46 -7.71 -1.04
CA PHE A 154 -6.82 -8.00 0.25
C PHE A 154 -6.91 -6.83 1.23
N MET A 155 -6.81 -5.59 0.77
CA MET A 155 -6.93 -4.39 1.60
C MET A 155 -8.35 -4.23 2.14
N ILE A 156 -9.38 -4.47 1.34
CA ILE A 156 -10.79 -4.47 1.75
C ILE A 156 -11.01 -5.49 2.87
N LYS A 157 -10.56 -6.74 2.67
CA LYS A 157 -10.66 -7.79 3.69
C LYS A 157 -9.92 -7.40 4.97
N HIS A 158 -8.73 -6.82 4.86
CA HIS A 158 -7.97 -6.34 6.01
C HIS A 158 -8.74 -5.24 6.77
N HIS A 159 -9.29 -4.24 6.06
CA HIS A 159 -10.04 -3.14 6.66
C HIS A 159 -11.30 -3.63 7.41
N GLN A 160 -12.05 -4.56 6.81
CA GLN A 160 -13.23 -5.17 7.44
C GLN A 160 -12.88 -5.92 8.73
N ASN A 161 -11.76 -6.66 8.73
CA ASN A 161 -11.30 -7.39 9.91
C ASN A 161 -10.89 -6.45 11.05
N GLN A 162 -10.23 -5.34 10.75
CA GLN A 162 -9.87 -4.32 11.74
C GLN A 162 -11.12 -3.68 12.37
N GLY A 163 -12.14 -3.38 11.56
CA GLY A 163 -13.42 -2.84 12.05
C GLY A 163 -14.13 -3.79 13.01
N LYS A 164 -14.18 -5.09 12.69
CA LYS A 164 -14.77 -6.12 13.58
C LYS A 164 -14.05 -6.22 14.93
N ILE A 165 -12.71 -6.19 14.92
CA ILE A 165 -11.90 -6.25 16.16
C ILE A 165 -12.17 -5.03 17.05
N GLN A 166 -12.32 -3.84 16.47
CA GLN A 166 -12.63 -2.63 17.24
C GLN A 166 -14.04 -2.65 17.84
N PHE A 167 -15.02 -3.20 17.12
CA PHE A 167 -16.38 -3.37 17.62
C PHE A 167 -16.44 -4.34 18.81
N ASN A 168 -15.80 -5.51 18.71
CA ASN A 168 -15.81 -6.52 19.78
C ASN A 168 -15.03 -6.11 21.06
N ARG A 169 -14.27 -5.00 21.02
CA ARG A 169 -13.54 -4.46 22.18
C ARG A 169 -14.31 -3.37 22.93
N LYS A 170 -15.44 -2.92 22.39
CA LYS A 170 -16.35 -1.96 23.04
C LYS A 170 -17.49 -2.72 23.69
#